data_AF-A0A959CTP3-F1
#
_entry.id   AF-A0A959CTP3-F1
#
_cell.length_a   1.000
_cell.length_b   1.000
_cell.length_c   1.000
_cell.angle_alpha   90.00
_cell.angle_beta   90.00
_cell.angle_gamma   90.00
#
_symmetry.space_group_name_H-M   'P 1'
#
loop_
_entity.id
_entity.type
_entity.pdbx_description
1 polymer ?
#
loop_
_entity_poly.entity_id
_entity_poly.type
_entity_poly.pdbx_seq_one_letter_code
_entity_poly.pdbx_strand_id
1 'polypeptide(L)' 'MVFGQAEDWSIYPNPAGSELQVSISNPSVEGVQIQVMDMMGRTVYTRKYDKDTYTARIELWLSPVFRTNS' A
#
# COMPACT_ATOMS: atom_id res chain seq x y z
N MET A 1 -3.53 23.38 19.56
CA MET A 1 -3.21 21.94 19.51
C MET A 1 -4.08 21.33 18.43
N VAL A 2 -3.50 20.89 17.32
CA VAL A 2 -4.24 20.13 16.29
C VAL A 2 -4.05 18.66 16.63
N PHE A 3 -5.12 17.98 17.00
CA PHE A 3 -5.12 16.53 17.17
C PHE A 3 -4.80 15.90 15.82
N GLY A 4 -3.85 14.95 15.79
CA GLY A 4 -3.48 14.24 14.57
C GLY A 4 -4.74 13.73 13.89
N GLN A 5 -5.01 14.22 12.68
CA GLN A 5 -6.16 13.81 11.89
C GLN A 5 -5.96 12.33 11.59
N ALA A 6 -6.85 11.48 12.11
CA ALA A 6 -6.80 10.05 11.81
C ALA A 6 -6.91 9.90 10.29
N GLU A 7 -5.86 9.39 9.67
CA GLU A 7 -5.88 9.07 8.25
C GLU A 7 -6.93 7.97 8.05
N ASP A 8 -7.83 8.18 7.10
CA ASP A 8 -8.84 7.19 6.71
C ASP A 8 -8.33 6.45 5.47
N TRP A 9 -8.28 5.13 5.57
CA TRP A 9 -7.64 4.24 4.60
C TRP A 9 -8.63 3.21 4.10
N SER A 10 -8.60 2.95 2.81
CA SER A 10 -9.31 1.83 2.20
C SER A 10 -8.37 1.02 1.32
N ILE A 11 -8.41 -0.30 1.47
CA ILE A 11 -7.54 -1.23 0.73
C ILE A 11 -8.43 -2.11 -0.14
N TYR A 12 -8.17 -2.10 -1.44
CA TYR A 12 -8.90 -2.86 -2.44
C TYR A 12 -7.95 -3.85 -3.11
N PRO A 13 -7.97 -5.15 -2.71
CA PRO A 13 -7.22 -6.17 -3.42
C PRO A 13 -7.85 -6.43 -4.78
N ASN A 14 -7.03 -6.49 -5.83
CA ASN A 14 -7.40 -6.92 -7.17
C ASN A 14 -6.60 -8.19 -7.55
N PRO A 15 -7.07 -9.38 -7.12
CA PRO A 15 -6.37 -10.65 -7.38
C PRO A 15 -6.22 -10.95 -8.88
N ALA A 16 -7.19 -10.53 -9.70
CA ALA A 16 -7.17 -10.77 -11.14
C ALA A 16 -6.06 -9.98 -11.86
N GLY A 17 -5.68 -8.82 -11.33
CA GLY A 17 -4.57 -8.00 -11.86
C GLY A 17 -3.25 -8.17 -11.13
N SER A 18 -3.22 -8.97 -10.05
CA SER A 18 -2.09 -9.01 -9.09
C SER A 18 -1.69 -7.61 -8.61
N GLU A 19 -2.69 -6.78 -8.31
CA GLU A 19 -2.53 -5.42 -7.83
C GLU A 19 -3.27 -5.22 -6.50
N LEU A 20 -2.72 -4.33 -5.67
CA LEU A 20 -3.40 -3.78 -4.50
C LEU A 20 -3.58 -2.28 -4.73
N GLN A 21 -4.82 -1.80 -4.63
CA GLN A 21 -5.08 -0.36 -4.61
C GLN A 21 -5.31 0.09 -3.17
N VAL A 22 -4.58 1.12 -2.76
CA VAL A 22 -4.75 1.78 -1.46
C VAL A 22 -5.26 3.18 -1.70
N SER A 23 -6.40 3.52 -1.13
CA SER A 23 -6.98 4.85 -1.12
C SER A 23 -6.72 5.50 0.22
N ILE A 24 -6.21 6.74 0.19
CA ILE A 24 -5.87 7.54 1.36
C ILE A 24 -6.77 8.78 1.30
N SER A 25 -7.82 8.82 2.12
CA SER A 25 -8.82 9.88 2.06
C SER A 25 -8.28 11.21 2.58
N ASN A 26 -7.34 11.15 3.53
CA ASN A 26 -6.73 12.33 4.13
C ASN A 26 -5.24 12.06 4.43
N PRO A 27 -4.36 12.20 3.44
CA PRO A 27 -2.93 11.98 3.62
C PRO A 27 -2.34 12.98 4.62
N SER A 28 -1.52 12.50 5.55
CA SER A 28 -0.83 13.34 6.53
C SER A 28 0.13 14.34 5.88
N VAL A 29 0.44 15.40 6.61
CA VAL A 29 1.34 16.48 6.19
C VAL A 29 2.78 16.01 5.88
N GLU A 30 3.19 14.85 6.38
CA GLU A 30 4.53 14.28 6.20
C GLU A 30 4.61 13.20 5.09
N GLY A 31 3.46 12.88 4.48
CA GLY A 31 3.32 11.75 3.57
C GLY A 31 3.27 10.41 4.32
N VAL A 32 3.06 9.33 3.58
CA VAL A 32 2.85 7.99 4.14
C VAL A 32 3.84 6.98 3.61
N GLN A 33 4.18 5.97 4.41
CA GLN A 33 4.94 4.82 3.96
C GLN A 33 4.02 3.60 3.91
N ILE A 34 3.95 2.95 2.74
CA ILE A 34 3.23 1.69 2.59
C ILE A 34 4.25 0.55 2.52
N GLN A 35 4.10 -0.41 3.42
CA GLN A 35 4.87 -1.65 3.47
C GLN A 35 3.94 -2.84 3.28
N VAL A 36 4.29 -3.74 2.36
CA VAL A 36 3.59 -5.02 2.17
C VAL A 36 4.53 -6.14 2.61
N MET A 37 4.01 -7.04 3.43
CA MET A 37 4.73 -8.20 3.93
C MET A 37 4.06 -9.48 3.41
N ASP A 38 4.86 -10.51 3.15
CA ASP A 38 4.33 -11.83 2.87
C ASP A 38 3.92 -12.57 4.15
N MET A 39 3.33 -13.76 4.00
CA MET A 39 2.89 -14.60 5.12
C MET A 39 4.04 -15.11 6.00
N MET A 40 5.29 -15.04 5.53
CA MET A 40 6.48 -15.39 6.29
C MET A 40 7.06 -14.16 7.03
N GLY A 41 6.43 -13.00 6.93
CA GLY A 41 6.89 -11.75 7.52
C GLY A 41 7.99 -11.04 6.73
N ARG A 42 8.28 -11.45 5.49
CA ARG A 42 9.27 -10.78 4.64
C ARG A 42 8.64 -9.58 3.95
N THR A 43 9.31 -8.43 3.96
CA THR A 43 8.84 -7.25 3.20
C THR A 43 9.03 -7.51 1.70
N VAL A 44 7.94 -7.44 0.95
CA VAL A 44 7.92 -7.63 -0.51
C VAL A 44 7.73 -6.33 -1.27
N TYR A 45 7.28 -5.27 -0.59
CA TYR A 45 7.15 -3.94 -1.14
C TYR A 45 7.32 -2.90 -0.02
N THR A 46 8.06 -1.84 -0.30
CA THR A 46 8.08 -0.64 0.55
C THR A 46 8.18 0.59 -0.33
N ARG A 47 7.31 1.56 -0.10
CA ARG A 47 7.37 2.85 -0.81
C ARG A 47 6.86 3.96 0.07
N LYS A 48 7.57 5.09 0.04
CA LYS A 48 7.12 6.35 0.61
C LYS A 48 6.35 7.13 -0.46
N TYR A 49 5.21 7.66 -0.07
CA TYR A 49 4.33 8.49 -0.86
C TYR A 49 4.28 9.87 -0.22
N ASP A 50 4.33 10.90 -1.06
CA ASP A 50 4.23 12.27 -0.61
C ASP A 50 2.80 12.60 -0.15
N LYS A 51 2.66 13.68 0.62
CA LYS A 51 1.39 14.17 1.17
C LYS A 51 0.29 14.44 0.13
N ASP A 52 0.65 14.56 -1.14
CA ASP A 52 -0.30 14.81 -2.24
C ASP A 52 -0.81 13.50 -2.88
N THR A 53 -0.42 12.34 -2.34
CA THR A 53 -0.85 11.03 -2.84
C THR A 53 -2.15 10.58 -2.16
N TYR A 54 -3.22 10.51 -2.94
CA TYR A 54 -4.53 10.02 -2.49
C TYR A 54 -4.79 8.56 -2.90
N THR A 55 -4.02 8.03 -3.85
CA THR A 55 -4.17 6.66 -4.32
C THR A 55 -2.80 6.06 -4.65
N ALA A 56 -2.52 4.90 -4.09
CA ALA A 56 -1.34 4.10 -4.38
C ALA A 56 -1.76 2.80 -5.07
N ARG A 57 -1.12 2.48 -6.21
CA ARG A 57 -1.21 1.17 -6.85
C ARG A 57 0.07 0.40 -6.59
N ILE A 58 -0.09 -0.81 -6.07
CA ILE A 58 1.00 -1.68 -5.69
C ILE A 58 0.88 -2.95 -6.52
N GLU A 59 1.79 -3.11 -7.48
CA GLU A 59 1.92 -4.32 -8.28
C GLU A 59 2.59 -5.42 -7.45
N LEU A 60 1.89 -6.53 -7.25
CA LEU A 60 2.32 -7.63 -6.38
C LEU A 60 3.20 -8.67 -7.09
N TRP A 61 3.45 -8.51 -8.40
CA TRP A 61 4.31 -9.38 -9.23
C TRP A 61 5.76 -9.49 -8.73
N LEU A 62 6.19 -8.56 -7.86
CA LEU A 62 7.52 -8.55 -7.25
C LEU A 62 7.65 -9.50 -6.04
N SER A 63 6.54 -10.04 -5.51
CA SER A 63 6.58 -11.05 -4.46
C SER A 63 6.73 -12.45 -5.05
N PRO A 64 7.74 -13.23 -4.62
CA PRO A 64 7.87 -14.64 -5.00
C PRO A 64 6.63 -15.48 -4.67
N VAL A 65 5.78 -15.02 -3.75
CA VAL A 65 4.57 -15.73 -3.28
C VAL A 65 3.41 -15.65 -4.30
N PHE A 66 3.38 -14.64 -5.17
CA PHE A 66 2.36 -14.49 -6.22
C PHE A 66 2.83 -14.94 -7.60
N ARG A 67 4.04 -15.47 -7.73
CA ARG A 67 4.46 -16.20 -8.92
C ARG A 67 3.72 -17.53 -8.93
N THR A 68 2.54 -17.55 -9.54
CA THR A 68 1.88 -18.80 -9.90
C THR A 68 2.86 -19.60 -10.73
N ASN A 69 3.20 -20.82 -10.29
CA ASN A 69 3.93 -21.79 -11.09
C ASN A 69 3.32 -21.83 -12.49
N SER A 70 4.10 -21.36 -13.47
CA SER A 70 3.82 -21.54 -14.90
C SER A 70 4.30 -22.92 -15.32
#